data_AF-A0AAN8VGW4-F1
#
_entry.id   AF-A0AAN8VGW4-F1
#
_cell.length_a   1.000
_cell.length_b   1.000
_cell.length_c   1.000
_cell.angle_alpha   90.00
_cell.angle_beta   90.00
_cell.angle_gamma   90.00
#
_symmetry.space_group_name_H-M   'P 1'
#
loop_
_entity.id
_entity.type
_entity.pdbx_description
1 polymer ?
#
loop_
_entity_poly.entity_id
_entity_poly.type
_entity_poly.pdbx_seq_one_letter_code
_entity_poly.pdbx_strand_id
1 'polypeptide(L)'
;MYSLPIPISESAQPPMLFILISCFSFILISKSLSHSLILPRKCEMGLLKLSPLSWEQFSNFVASWFRRGSFAISLVVPLRKKSCSREIMNAEEKGEISLLDLPDLALECILERLSPTGLCNMAGVCTSLRERCQSDHLWEKHMKQKWGRVIGEATYREWQLRIAQKKQSIVVDQSKQKGLLKLVQKLRPISWVRSNFHKRNKPKNILAVDSIMTWYLSLERGKFSFPAQIYNRENGHVGFMLSCYDAEVTYNSGTDTFIARYSPHGRQMTEDSISWDRLRAAPVNTPAYELHVSDCLNDLRPGDHIEIQWRRNKEFPYGWWYGVVGHLEFCNGVEHHCRCHKNDTVILEFNQYAPGSRWRYTTVNRKNHREEGDEVDGFYGGIRKLYKEDEISMWKRHWPSQVLE
;
A
#
# COMPACT_ATOMS: atom_id res chain seq x y z
N MET A 1 5.86 36.51 -70.56
CA MET A 1 7.00 36.29 -71.47
C MET A 1 8.01 35.42 -70.75
N TYR A 2 8.15 34.17 -71.23
CA TYR A 2 9.24 33.18 -71.12
C TYR A 2 9.89 32.86 -69.76
N SER A 3 10.34 31.65 -69.43
CA SER A 3 10.10 30.24 -69.79
C SER A 3 11.12 29.45 -68.93
N LEU A 4 10.73 28.25 -68.45
CA LEU A 4 11.55 27.25 -67.73
C LEU A 4 12.76 26.74 -68.55
N PRO A 5 13.72 25.97 -67.97
CA PRO A 5 13.54 24.50 -67.86
C PRO A 5 14.06 23.82 -66.57
N ILE A 6 13.45 22.66 -66.29
CA ILE A 6 13.83 21.55 -65.38
C ILE A 6 14.85 20.63 -66.11
N PRO A 7 15.62 19.73 -65.44
CA PRO A 7 15.19 18.31 -65.19
C PRO A 7 15.58 17.77 -63.77
N ILE A 8 14.74 16.99 -63.05
CA ILE A 8 14.58 15.49 -62.99
C ILE A 8 15.90 14.78 -62.60
N SER A 9 16.09 13.95 -61.56
CA SER A 9 15.42 12.78 -60.92
C SER A 9 16.13 12.59 -59.55
N GLU A 10 15.64 11.98 -58.45
CA GLU A 10 15.32 10.56 -58.30
C GLU A 10 14.83 10.25 -56.85
N SER A 11 14.16 9.12 -56.71
CA SER A 11 13.25 8.63 -55.67
C SER A 11 13.67 8.59 -54.19
N ALA A 12 12.66 8.77 -53.33
CA ALA A 12 12.63 8.48 -51.90
C ALA A 12 12.55 6.97 -51.56
N GLN A 13 13.19 6.57 -50.45
CA GLN A 13 12.85 5.37 -49.65
C GLN A 13 13.05 5.64 -48.13
N PRO A 14 12.30 4.96 -47.23
CA PRO A 14 12.05 5.40 -45.84
C PRO A 14 13.08 4.89 -44.79
N PRO A 15 13.14 5.51 -43.59
CA PRO A 15 14.16 5.26 -42.54
C PRO A 15 14.01 3.94 -41.75
N MET A 16 13.32 2.94 -42.28
CA MET A 16 13.02 1.68 -41.57
C MET A 16 14.13 0.62 -41.63
N LEU A 17 15.18 0.79 -42.47
CA LEU A 17 16.24 -0.21 -42.61
C LEU A 17 17.39 -0.06 -41.60
N PHE A 18 17.61 1.15 -41.04
CA PHE A 18 18.68 1.39 -40.07
C PHE A 18 18.35 0.88 -38.65
N ILE A 19 17.06 0.71 -38.32
CA ILE A 19 16.61 0.21 -37.02
C ILE A 19 16.78 -1.32 -36.93
N LEU A 20 16.69 -2.04 -38.05
CA LEU A 20 16.86 -3.51 -38.05
C LEU A 20 18.32 -3.93 -37.91
N ILE A 21 19.29 -3.13 -38.36
CA ILE A 21 20.72 -3.47 -38.27
C ILE A 21 21.28 -3.25 -36.86
N SER A 22 20.73 -2.33 -36.04
CA SER A 22 21.19 -2.12 -34.66
C SER A 22 20.67 -3.18 -33.66
N CYS A 23 19.52 -3.78 -33.94
CA CYS A 23 18.92 -4.80 -33.07
C CYS A 23 19.63 -6.16 -33.13
N PHE A 24 20.27 -6.51 -34.25
CA PHE A 24 21.01 -7.78 -34.38
C PHE A 24 22.38 -7.77 -33.68
N SER A 25 22.98 -6.60 -33.45
CA SER A 25 24.25 -6.46 -32.73
C SER A 25 24.12 -6.75 -31.22
N PHE A 26 22.96 -6.44 -30.63
CA PHE A 26 22.71 -6.63 -29.19
C PHE A 26 22.45 -8.09 -28.78
N ILE A 27 21.92 -8.91 -29.69
CA ILE A 27 21.61 -10.32 -29.41
C ILE A 27 22.89 -11.19 -29.43
N LEU A 28 23.94 -10.78 -30.15
CA LEU A 28 25.20 -11.53 -30.22
C LEU A 28 26.18 -11.21 -29.07
N ILE A 29 26.13 -10.00 -28.50
CA ILE A 29 27.00 -9.61 -27.37
C ILE A 29 26.49 -10.19 -26.03
N SER A 30 25.17 -10.31 -25.87
CA SER A 30 24.56 -10.87 -24.65
C SER A 30 24.75 -12.38 -24.47
N LYS A 31 25.10 -13.11 -25.54
CA LYS A 31 25.42 -14.55 -25.47
C LYS A 31 26.90 -14.86 -25.24
N SER A 32 27.81 -13.89 -25.34
CA SER A 32 29.26 -14.09 -25.18
C SER A 32 29.75 -13.91 -23.73
N LEU A 33 29.02 -13.13 -22.91
CA LEU A 33 29.40 -12.90 -21.51
C LEU A 33 28.90 -13.97 -20.52
N SER A 34 28.19 -15.00 -21.01
CA SER A 34 27.73 -16.13 -20.18
C SER A 34 28.81 -17.20 -19.95
N HIS A 35 30.02 -17.03 -20.50
CA HIS A 35 31.10 -18.00 -20.37
C HIS A 35 32.42 -17.32 -19.99
N SER A 36 32.49 -16.86 -18.74
CA SER A 36 33.67 -16.92 -17.88
C SER A 36 33.50 -15.89 -16.76
N LEU A 37 33.27 -16.35 -15.54
CA LEU A 37 34.03 -15.93 -14.37
C LEU A 37 33.72 -16.92 -13.24
N ILE A 38 34.80 -17.54 -12.83
CA ILE A 38 34.98 -18.67 -11.94
C ILE A 38 34.62 -18.29 -10.50
N LEU A 39 33.91 -19.19 -9.80
CA LEU A 39 33.67 -19.18 -8.35
C LEU A 39 34.97 -19.55 -7.59
N PRO A 40 35.19 -19.00 -6.37
CA PRO A 40 35.33 -19.88 -5.20
C PRO A 40 34.60 -19.30 -3.96
N ARG A 41 34.20 -20.00 -2.89
CA ARG A 41 34.05 -21.41 -2.49
C ARG A 41 33.39 -21.38 -1.09
N LYS A 42 32.33 -22.19 -0.90
CA LYS A 42 31.73 -22.79 0.32
C LYS A 42 31.53 -21.99 1.62
N CYS A 43 30.27 -21.97 2.07
CA CYS A 43 29.88 -22.59 3.35
C CYS A 43 28.59 -23.42 3.16
N GLU A 44 28.68 -24.71 3.49
CA GLU A 44 27.59 -25.68 3.52
C GLU A 44 26.78 -25.54 4.82
N MET A 45 25.44 -25.52 4.73
CA MET A 45 24.60 -26.36 5.58
C MET A 45 23.15 -26.43 5.05
N GLY A 46 22.65 -27.65 4.82
CA GLY A 46 21.25 -28.00 5.08
C GLY A 46 20.21 -27.80 3.97
N LEU A 47 20.30 -28.54 2.87
CA LEU A 47 19.13 -28.81 2.02
C LEU A 47 18.13 -29.72 2.75
N LEU A 48 17.06 -29.16 3.30
CA LEU A 48 15.83 -29.90 3.57
C LEU A 48 14.94 -29.86 2.33
N LYS A 49 14.80 -31.04 1.71
CA LYS A 49 13.93 -31.35 0.59
C LYS A 49 12.48 -30.97 0.93
N LEU A 50 11.93 -29.97 0.24
CA LEU A 50 10.48 -29.75 0.20
C LEU A 50 9.88 -30.69 -0.84
N SER A 51 9.13 -31.68 -0.37
CA SER A 51 8.33 -32.60 -1.19
C SER A 51 7.23 -31.86 -1.97
N PRO A 52 6.86 -32.29 -3.19
CA PRO A 52 5.82 -31.67 -4.01
C PRO A 52 4.38 -32.04 -3.59
N LEU A 53 4.12 -32.23 -2.29
CA LEU A 53 2.81 -32.69 -1.80
C LEU A 53 1.80 -31.57 -1.45
N SER A 54 2.18 -30.29 -1.51
CA SER A 54 1.26 -29.19 -1.18
C SER A 54 0.43 -28.69 -2.37
N TRP A 55 0.90 -28.89 -3.61
CA TRP A 55 0.23 -28.36 -4.79
C TRP A 55 -0.99 -29.21 -5.22
N GLU A 56 -0.97 -30.53 -4.99
CA GLU A 56 -2.13 -31.39 -5.26
C GLU A 56 -3.27 -31.16 -4.26
N GLN A 57 -2.97 -30.86 -2.99
CA GLN A 57 -4.00 -30.54 -2.00
C GLN A 57 -4.62 -29.15 -2.25
N PHE A 58 -3.81 -28.17 -2.66
CA PHE A 58 -4.27 -26.83 -3.00
C PHE A 58 -5.05 -26.80 -4.33
N SER A 59 -4.62 -27.55 -5.34
CA SER A 59 -5.36 -27.67 -6.61
C SER A 59 -6.68 -28.42 -6.42
N ASN A 60 -6.73 -29.45 -5.56
CA ASN A 60 -7.98 -30.12 -5.20
C ASN A 60 -8.93 -29.22 -4.40
N PHE A 61 -8.40 -28.34 -3.54
CA PHE A 61 -9.19 -27.35 -2.80
C PHE A 61 -9.79 -26.29 -3.74
N VAL A 62 -8.99 -25.71 -4.64
CA VAL A 62 -9.45 -24.74 -5.65
C VAL A 62 -10.41 -25.41 -6.66
N ALA A 63 -10.13 -26.65 -7.08
CA ALA A 63 -11.03 -27.42 -7.94
C ALA A 63 -12.34 -27.80 -7.22
N SER A 64 -12.35 -27.98 -5.89
CA SER A 64 -13.59 -28.19 -5.12
C SER A 64 -14.41 -26.91 -5.00
N TRP A 65 -13.76 -25.74 -4.96
CA TRP A 65 -14.40 -24.43 -4.96
C TRP A 65 -15.02 -24.13 -6.33
N PHE A 66 -14.30 -24.38 -7.43
CA PHE A 66 -14.85 -24.22 -8.78
C PHE A 66 -15.90 -25.29 -9.15
N ARG A 67 -15.82 -26.51 -8.58
CA ARG A 67 -16.86 -27.55 -8.76
C ARG A 67 -18.15 -27.32 -7.95
N ARG A 68 -18.18 -26.39 -7.00
CA ARG A 68 -19.39 -26.01 -6.25
C ARG A 68 -19.95 -24.64 -6.64
N GLY A 69 -19.68 -24.20 -7.87
CA GLY A 69 -20.35 -23.07 -8.50
C GLY A 69 -21.14 -23.52 -9.71
N SER A 70 -22.46 -23.63 -9.56
CA SER A 70 -23.47 -23.90 -10.60
C SER A 70 -23.77 -25.38 -10.92
N PHE A 71 -24.70 -25.96 -10.17
CA PHE A 71 -25.73 -26.84 -10.74
C PHE A 71 -27.09 -26.46 -10.16
N ALA A 72 -27.90 -25.79 -10.97
CA ALA A 72 -29.34 -25.89 -10.86
C ALA A 72 -29.70 -27.32 -11.29
N ILE A 73 -30.00 -28.20 -10.34
CA ILE A 73 -30.71 -29.44 -10.63
C ILE A 73 -32.16 -29.21 -10.26
N SER A 74 -32.96 -28.96 -11.29
CA SER A 74 -34.40 -29.19 -11.24
C SER A 74 -34.62 -30.69 -11.04
N LEU A 75 -34.92 -31.11 -9.82
CA LEU A 75 -35.56 -32.40 -9.58
C LEU A 75 -37.06 -32.15 -9.58
N VAL A 76 -37.66 -32.26 -10.77
CA VAL A 76 -39.07 -32.61 -10.87
C VAL A 76 -39.19 -34.06 -10.42
N VAL A 77 -39.70 -34.26 -9.20
CA VAL A 77 -40.24 -35.56 -8.78
C VAL A 77 -41.76 -35.47 -8.88
N PRO A 78 -42.44 -36.41 -9.54
CA PRO A 78 -43.89 -36.39 -9.63
C PRO A 78 -44.50 -36.68 -8.26
N LEU A 79 -45.33 -35.75 -7.77
CA LEU A 79 -46.13 -35.93 -6.57
C LEU A 79 -47.19 -37.02 -6.81
N ARG A 80 -46.85 -38.28 -6.53
CA ARG A 80 -47.84 -39.34 -6.35
C ARG A 80 -48.56 -39.08 -5.02
N LYS A 81 -49.84 -38.71 -5.09
CA LYS A 81 -50.75 -38.70 -3.95
C LYS A 81 -50.76 -40.09 -3.30
N LYS A 82 -50.18 -40.21 -2.11
CA LYS A 82 -50.60 -41.20 -1.11
C LYS A 82 -51.10 -40.42 0.10
N SER A 83 -52.41 -40.51 0.31
CA SER A 83 -53.06 -40.19 1.57
C SER A 83 -52.48 -41.11 2.64
N CYS A 84 -51.85 -40.55 3.66
CA CYS A 84 -51.67 -41.24 4.93
C CYS A 84 -52.00 -40.26 6.05
N SER A 85 -52.93 -40.71 6.88
CA SER A 85 -53.49 -40.06 8.06
C SER A 85 -52.39 -39.63 9.03
N ARG A 86 -52.61 -38.45 9.61
CA ARG A 86 -51.76 -37.83 10.62
C ARG A 86 -52.10 -38.45 11.97
N GLU A 87 -51.33 -39.44 12.40
CA GLU A 87 -51.25 -39.77 13.82
C GLU A 87 -50.33 -38.75 14.50
N ILE A 88 -50.90 -38.01 15.45
CA ILE A 88 -50.19 -37.08 16.30
C ILE A 88 -49.40 -37.92 17.30
N MET A 89 -48.12 -38.15 17.01
CA MET A 89 -47.15 -38.42 18.07
C MET A 89 -46.49 -37.10 18.43
N ASN A 90 -46.84 -36.59 19.60
CA ASN A 90 -46.08 -35.56 20.30
C ASN A 90 -44.71 -36.17 20.66
N ALA A 91 -43.75 -36.02 19.76
CA ALA A 91 -42.35 -36.13 20.10
C ALA A 91 -41.91 -34.71 20.52
N GLU A 92 -41.54 -34.54 21.79
CA GLU A 92 -40.76 -33.39 22.21
C GLU A 92 -39.47 -33.37 21.38
N GLU A 93 -39.46 -32.58 20.29
CA GLU A 93 -38.22 -32.12 19.69
C GLU A 93 -37.47 -31.39 20.80
N LYS A 94 -36.45 -32.04 21.36
CA LYS A 94 -35.37 -31.33 22.05
C LYS A 94 -34.83 -30.33 21.04
N GLY A 95 -35.34 -29.10 21.09
CA GLY A 95 -34.93 -28.03 20.19
C GLY A 95 -33.41 -27.89 20.31
N GLU A 96 -32.70 -28.30 19.28
CA GLU A 96 -31.28 -28.04 19.18
C GLU A 96 -31.12 -26.52 19.16
N ILE A 97 -30.63 -25.97 20.28
CA ILE A 97 -30.42 -24.53 20.41
C ILE A 97 -29.38 -24.13 19.36
N SER A 98 -29.83 -23.41 18.34
CA SER A 98 -28.99 -22.88 17.28
C SER A 98 -28.23 -21.65 17.79
N LEU A 99 -27.05 -21.40 17.21
CA LEU A 99 -26.30 -20.16 17.46
C LEU A 99 -27.14 -18.91 17.16
N LEU A 100 -28.05 -19.01 16.18
CA LEU A 100 -28.96 -17.94 15.79
C LEU A 100 -30.10 -17.70 16.78
N ASP A 101 -30.32 -18.63 17.73
CA ASP A 101 -31.34 -18.50 18.78
C ASP A 101 -30.82 -17.69 19.97
N LEU A 102 -29.54 -17.30 19.96
CA LEU A 102 -28.97 -16.40 20.96
C LEU A 102 -29.50 -14.97 20.78
N PRO A 103 -29.64 -14.21 21.89
CA PRO A 103 -29.91 -12.78 21.82
C PRO A 103 -28.88 -12.03 20.96
N ASP A 104 -29.32 -10.99 20.24
CA ASP A 104 -28.48 -10.27 19.27
C ASP A 104 -27.14 -9.79 19.86
N LEU A 105 -27.17 -9.21 21.06
CA LEU A 105 -25.97 -8.74 21.76
C LEU A 105 -25.00 -9.88 22.09
N ALA A 106 -25.51 -11.06 22.48
CA ALA A 106 -24.67 -12.21 22.77
C ALA A 106 -23.99 -12.74 21.50
N LEU A 107 -24.74 -12.79 20.40
CA LEU A 107 -24.20 -13.18 19.11
C LEU A 107 -23.15 -12.17 18.61
N GLU A 108 -23.40 -10.87 18.73
CA GLU A 108 -22.44 -9.82 18.38
C GLU A 108 -21.15 -9.92 19.21
N CYS A 109 -21.27 -10.10 20.53
CA CYS A 109 -20.11 -10.30 21.40
C CYS A 109 -19.24 -11.51 21.00
N ILE A 110 -19.87 -12.59 20.51
CA ILE A 110 -19.15 -13.76 20.00
C ILE A 110 -18.43 -13.41 18.70
N LEU A 111 -19.13 -12.75 17.76
CA LEU A 111 -18.56 -12.36 16.47
C LEU A 111 -17.39 -11.38 16.63
N GLU A 112 -17.48 -10.40 17.54
CA GLU A 112 -16.41 -9.43 17.84
C GLU A 112 -15.11 -10.04 18.38
N ARG A 113 -15.17 -11.28 18.87
CA ARG A 113 -14.01 -12.01 19.39
C ARG A 113 -13.33 -12.87 18.33
N LEU A 114 -13.95 -13.05 17.17
CA LEU A 114 -13.39 -13.86 16.09
C LEU A 114 -12.22 -13.13 15.43
N SER A 115 -11.29 -13.91 14.86
CA SER A 115 -10.28 -13.36 13.97
C SER A 115 -10.90 -12.97 12.61
N PRO A 116 -10.22 -12.15 11.79
CA PRO A 116 -10.66 -11.84 10.43
C PRO A 116 -10.99 -13.10 9.59
N THR A 117 -10.19 -14.16 9.75
CA THR A 117 -10.43 -15.46 9.11
C THR A 117 -11.66 -16.14 9.69
N GLY A 118 -11.85 -16.08 11.02
CA GLY A 118 -13.04 -16.58 11.70
C GLY A 118 -14.32 -15.90 11.22
N LEU A 119 -14.33 -14.58 11.08
CA LEU A 119 -15.43 -13.81 10.51
C LEU A 119 -15.72 -14.23 9.07
N CYS A 120 -14.68 -14.40 8.25
CA CYS A 120 -14.84 -14.87 6.87
C CYS A 120 -15.45 -16.28 6.80
N ASN A 121 -15.05 -17.18 7.70
CA ASN A 121 -15.59 -18.53 7.77
C ASN A 121 -17.05 -18.54 8.22
N MET A 122 -17.38 -17.76 9.26
CA MET A 122 -18.75 -17.63 9.77
C MET A 122 -19.70 -17.01 8.73
N ALA A 123 -19.21 -16.06 7.93
CA ALA A 123 -19.96 -15.51 6.80
C ALA A 123 -20.32 -16.56 5.72
N GLY A 124 -19.63 -17.71 5.70
CA GLY A 124 -19.89 -18.82 4.80
C GLY A 124 -21.05 -19.73 5.22
N VAL A 125 -21.45 -19.70 6.50
CA VAL A 125 -22.35 -20.70 7.10
C VAL A 125 -23.82 -20.51 6.67
N CYS A 126 -24.35 -19.29 6.80
CA CYS A 126 -25.72 -18.97 6.40
C CYS A 126 -25.85 -17.49 6.00
N THR A 127 -27.00 -17.09 5.46
CA THR A 127 -27.24 -15.70 5.00
C THR A 127 -27.26 -14.70 6.17
N SER A 128 -27.86 -15.06 7.30
CA SER A 128 -27.91 -14.20 8.50
C SER A 128 -26.50 -13.90 9.04
N LEU A 129 -25.68 -14.95 9.23
CA LEU A 129 -24.30 -14.77 9.68
C LEU A 129 -23.43 -14.03 8.66
N ARG A 130 -23.70 -14.21 7.36
CA ARG A 130 -23.02 -13.46 6.30
C ARG A 130 -23.22 -11.96 6.45
N GLU A 131 -24.46 -11.51 6.65
CA GLU A 131 -24.77 -10.09 6.78
C GLU A 131 -24.13 -9.50 8.04
N ARG A 132 -24.20 -10.22 9.17
CA ARG A 132 -23.58 -9.79 10.44
C ARG A 132 -22.05 -9.75 10.37
N CYS A 133 -21.40 -10.80 9.88
CA CYS A 133 -19.95 -10.90 9.80
C CYS A 133 -19.33 -9.92 8.79
N GLN A 134 -20.12 -9.37 7.87
CA GLN A 134 -19.68 -8.36 6.90
C GLN A 134 -19.89 -6.92 7.41
N SER A 135 -20.47 -6.74 8.59
CA SER A 135 -20.76 -5.42 9.16
C SER A 135 -19.49 -4.71 9.60
N ASP A 136 -19.37 -3.44 9.22
CA ASP A 136 -18.12 -2.67 9.35
C ASP A 136 -17.62 -2.52 10.79
N HIS A 137 -18.52 -2.40 11.78
CA HIS A 137 -18.14 -2.27 13.19
C HIS A 137 -17.25 -3.43 13.70
N LEU A 138 -17.47 -4.66 13.22
CA LEU A 138 -16.62 -5.81 13.57
C LEU A 138 -15.21 -5.66 12.99
N TRP A 139 -15.10 -5.03 11.81
CA TRP A 139 -13.84 -4.84 11.10
C TRP A 139 -13.08 -3.58 11.52
N GLU A 140 -13.76 -2.55 12.02
CA GLU A 140 -13.15 -1.32 12.55
C GLU A 140 -12.10 -1.62 13.62
N LYS A 141 -12.43 -2.50 14.55
CA LYS A 141 -11.53 -2.93 15.63
C LYS A 141 -10.29 -3.62 15.07
N HIS A 142 -10.45 -4.59 14.17
CA HIS A 142 -9.33 -5.28 13.53
C HIS A 142 -8.45 -4.34 12.70
N MET A 143 -9.09 -3.44 11.97
CA MET A 143 -8.42 -2.42 11.17
C MET A 143 -7.56 -1.52 12.04
N LYS A 144 -8.13 -0.98 13.13
CA LYS A 144 -7.40 -0.12 14.07
C LYS A 144 -6.26 -0.85 14.77
N GLN A 145 -6.47 -2.10 15.19
CA GLN A 145 -5.47 -2.89 15.90
C GLN A 145 -4.26 -3.26 15.03
N LYS A 146 -4.49 -3.71 13.79
CA LYS A 146 -3.40 -4.13 12.91
C LYS A 146 -2.81 -2.99 12.09
N TRP A 147 -3.67 -2.16 11.50
CA TRP A 147 -3.28 -1.18 10.49
C TRP A 147 -3.25 0.27 11.01
N GLY A 148 -3.83 0.54 12.18
CA GLY A 148 -3.99 1.90 12.71
C GLY A 148 -2.68 2.67 12.94
N ARG A 149 -1.53 1.98 13.04
CA ARG A 149 -0.21 2.62 13.17
C ARG A 149 0.38 3.09 11.84
N VAL A 150 0.01 2.46 10.73
CA VAL A 150 0.64 2.67 9.41
C VAL A 150 -0.29 3.33 8.40
N ILE A 151 -1.60 3.25 8.64
CA ILE A 151 -2.62 3.88 7.80
C ILE A 151 -2.99 5.24 8.37
N GLY A 152 -2.73 6.28 7.58
CA GLY A 152 -3.12 7.65 7.88
C GLY A 152 -4.24 8.15 6.96
N GLU A 153 -4.55 9.44 7.11
CA GLU A 153 -5.54 10.15 6.30
C GLU A 153 -5.22 10.10 4.80
N ALA A 154 -3.94 10.24 4.42
CA ALA A 154 -3.51 10.15 3.03
C ALA A 154 -3.83 8.77 2.41
N THR A 155 -3.57 7.70 3.16
CA THR A 155 -3.90 6.33 2.74
C THR A 155 -5.40 6.12 2.58
N TYR A 156 -6.20 6.69 3.49
CA TYR A 156 -7.66 6.62 3.39
C TYR A 156 -8.19 7.34 2.14
N ARG A 157 -7.66 8.53 1.83
CA ARG A 157 -8.01 9.27 0.60
C ARG A 157 -7.66 8.47 -0.65
N GLU A 158 -6.49 7.85 -0.70
CA GLU A 158 -6.08 7.01 -1.83
C GLU A 158 -7.01 5.80 -2.02
N TRP A 159 -7.44 5.19 -0.91
CA TRP A 159 -8.44 4.12 -0.96
C TRP A 159 -9.77 4.62 -1.55
N GLN A 160 -10.28 5.77 -1.09
CA GLN A 160 -11.52 6.36 -1.61
C GLN A 160 -11.43 6.67 -3.10
N LEU A 161 -10.29 7.20 -3.58
CA LEU A 161 -10.06 7.43 -5.00
C LEU A 161 -10.09 6.13 -5.80
N ARG A 162 -9.43 5.07 -5.32
CA ARG A 162 -9.45 3.74 -5.94
C ARG A 162 -10.85 3.15 -6.02
N ILE A 163 -11.68 3.35 -4.99
CA ILE A 163 -13.08 2.94 -4.99
C ILE A 163 -13.90 3.74 -5.99
N ALA A 164 -13.74 5.06 -6.04
CA ALA A 164 -14.43 5.92 -7.01
C ALA A 164 -14.10 5.51 -8.46
N GLN A 165 -12.83 5.25 -8.76
CA GLN A 165 -12.39 4.77 -10.08
C GLN A 165 -13.01 3.42 -10.45
N LYS A 166 -13.07 2.47 -9.51
CA LYS A 166 -13.75 1.18 -9.74
C LYS A 166 -15.25 1.34 -9.97
N LYS A 167 -15.92 2.23 -9.22
CA LYS A 167 -17.35 2.50 -9.43
C LYS A 167 -17.59 3.08 -10.84
N GLN A 168 -16.73 3.98 -11.30
CA GLN A 168 -16.81 4.55 -12.66
C GLN A 168 -16.58 3.48 -13.75
N SER A 169 -15.58 2.61 -13.59
CA SER A 169 -15.30 1.57 -14.58
C SER A 169 -16.44 0.55 -14.71
N ILE A 170 -17.07 0.17 -13.60
CA ILE A 170 -18.24 -0.72 -13.59
C ILE A 170 -19.43 -0.07 -14.31
N VAL A 171 -19.66 1.24 -14.10
CA VAL A 171 -20.74 1.98 -14.78
C VAL A 171 -20.50 2.04 -16.29
N VAL A 172 -19.25 2.27 -16.72
CA VAL A 172 -18.87 2.30 -18.14
C VAL A 172 -19.01 0.91 -18.79
N ASP A 173 -18.65 -0.16 -18.10
CA ASP A 173 -18.74 -1.51 -18.66
C ASP A 173 -20.22 -1.95 -18.83
N GLN A 174 -21.07 -1.59 -17.87
CA GLN A 174 -22.52 -1.81 -17.99
C GLN A 174 -23.17 -1.00 -19.13
N SER A 175 -22.68 0.22 -19.42
CA SER A 175 -23.21 1.03 -20.53
C SER A 175 -22.76 0.47 -21.89
N LYS A 176 -21.52 -0.01 -22.01
CA LYS A 176 -21.00 -0.70 -23.20
C LYS A 176 -21.72 -2.02 -23.46
N GLN A 177 -21.97 -2.84 -22.44
CA GLN A 177 -22.77 -4.07 -22.57
C GLN A 177 -24.21 -3.77 -23.02
N LYS A 178 -24.86 -2.74 -22.47
CA LYS A 178 -26.20 -2.31 -22.91
C LYS A 178 -26.20 -1.79 -24.35
N GLY A 179 -25.12 -1.13 -24.80
CA GLY A 179 -24.94 -0.67 -26.19
C GLY A 179 -24.78 -1.81 -27.19
N LEU A 180 -23.96 -2.82 -26.86
CA LEU A 180 -23.78 -4.02 -27.69
C LEU A 180 -25.04 -4.89 -27.75
N LEU A 181 -25.77 -5.04 -26.64
CA LEU A 181 -27.06 -5.74 -26.62
C LEU A 181 -28.12 -5.05 -27.48
N LYS A 182 -28.09 -3.71 -27.60
CA LYS A 182 -28.96 -2.96 -28.52
C LYS A 182 -28.61 -3.20 -29.99
N LEU A 183 -27.34 -3.49 -30.32
CA LEU A 183 -26.93 -3.79 -31.69
C LEU A 183 -27.37 -5.20 -32.13
N VAL A 184 -27.33 -6.17 -31.20
CA VAL A 184 -27.75 -7.56 -31.45
C VAL A 184 -29.29 -7.67 -31.56
N GLN A 185 -30.05 -6.77 -30.94
CA GLN A 185 -31.51 -6.71 -31.07
C GLN A 185 -32.00 -6.23 -32.45
N LYS A 186 -31.14 -5.64 -33.29
CA LYS A 186 -31.52 -5.16 -34.63
C LYS A 186 -31.40 -6.20 -35.75
N LEU A 187 -30.98 -7.44 -35.46
CA LEU A 187 -30.69 -8.46 -36.48
C LEU A 187 -31.49 -9.77 -36.38
N ARG A 188 -32.68 -9.79 -35.77
CA ARG A 188 -33.61 -10.92 -35.92
C ARG A 188 -35.08 -10.49 -36.01
N PRO A 189 -35.80 -10.84 -37.10
CA PRO A 189 -37.23 -11.07 -37.03
C PRO A 189 -37.45 -12.53 -36.63
N ILE A 190 -38.29 -12.79 -35.64
CA ILE A 190 -39.21 -13.95 -35.51
C ILE A 190 -39.80 -13.90 -34.09
N SER A 191 -41.12 -14.00 -34.04
CA SER A 191 -41.96 -14.05 -32.84
C SER A 191 -41.60 -15.20 -31.92
N TRP A 192 -41.15 -14.91 -30.69
CA TRP A 192 -41.16 -15.89 -29.60
C TRP A 192 -41.74 -15.27 -28.34
N VAL A 193 -42.92 -15.78 -28.00
CA VAL A 193 -43.54 -15.94 -26.67
C VAL A 193 -43.07 -14.96 -25.59
N ARG A 194 -43.98 -14.06 -25.23
CA ARG A 194 -43.95 -13.21 -24.05
C ARG A 194 -44.00 -14.08 -22.79
N SER A 195 -42.85 -14.60 -22.35
CA SER A 195 -42.74 -15.11 -20.97
C SER A 195 -42.58 -13.92 -20.04
N ASN A 196 -43.47 -13.81 -19.06
CA ASN A 196 -43.40 -12.83 -17.98
C ASN A 196 -42.18 -13.15 -17.09
N PHE A 197 -40.99 -12.78 -17.55
CA PHE A 197 -39.84 -12.64 -16.67
C PHE A 197 -40.08 -11.41 -15.80
N HIS A 198 -40.63 -11.62 -14.61
CA HIS A 198 -40.42 -10.70 -13.51
C HIS A 198 -38.91 -10.47 -13.39
N LYS A 199 -38.47 -9.27 -13.80
CA LYS A 199 -37.11 -8.78 -13.60
C LYS A 199 -36.83 -8.65 -12.11
N ARG A 200 -36.53 -9.75 -11.43
CA ARG A 200 -35.69 -9.74 -10.23
C ARG A 200 -34.24 -9.87 -10.66
N ASN A 201 -33.77 -8.89 -11.42
CA ASN A 201 -32.35 -8.55 -11.36
C ASN A 201 -32.14 -7.79 -10.06
N LYS A 202 -32.21 -8.50 -8.92
CA LYS A 202 -31.43 -8.02 -7.77
C LYS A 202 -29.98 -8.06 -8.27
N PRO A 203 -29.23 -6.95 -8.26
CA PRO A 203 -27.80 -7.06 -8.48
C PRO A 203 -27.30 -8.11 -7.49
N LYS A 204 -26.57 -9.13 -7.98
CA LYS A 204 -25.75 -9.99 -7.10
C LYS A 204 -25.05 -9.04 -6.14
N ASN A 205 -25.12 -9.29 -4.83
CA ASN A 205 -24.46 -8.49 -3.80
C ASN A 205 -23.01 -8.21 -4.22
N ILE A 206 -22.81 -7.10 -4.93
CA ILE A 206 -21.51 -6.49 -5.12
C ILE A 206 -21.26 -6.00 -3.71
N LEU A 207 -20.37 -6.67 -2.98
CA LEU A 207 -19.86 -6.19 -1.70
C LEU A 207 -19.73 -4.69 -1.83
N ALA A 208 -20.34 -3.95 -0.90
CA ALA A 208 -20.27 -2.51 -0.87
C ALA A 208 -18.78 -2.17 -1.02
N VAL A 209 -18.43 -1.61 -2.19
CA VAL A 209 -17.02 -1.49 -2.63
C VAL A 209 -16.25 -0.57 -1.66
N ASP A 210 -16.98 0.13 -0.81
CA ASP A 210 -16.62 1.06 0.24
C ASP A 210 -16.60 0.48 1.67
N SER A 211 -16.87 -0.81 1.89
CA SER A 211 -16.86 -1.37 3.25
C SER A 211 -15.45 -1.51 3.85
N ILE A 212 -15.33 -1.35 5.17
CA ILE A 212 -14.08 -1.50 5.93
C ILE A 212 -13.57 -2.93 5.82
N MET A 213 -14.46 -3.93 5.80
CA MET A 213 -14.10 -5.31 5.50
C MET A 213 -13.36 -5.41 4.16
N THR A 214 -13.89 -4.78 3.10
CA THR A 214 -13.31 -4.86 1.76
C THR A 214 -11.94 -4.20 1.73
N TRP A 215 -11.75 -3.11 2.48
CA TRP A 215 -10.47 -2.44 2.62
C TRP A 215 -9.45 -3.32 3.36
N TYR A 216 -9.82 -3.85 4.54
CA TYR A 216 -8.98 -4.75 5.34
C TYR A 216 -8.51 -5.95 4.51
N LEU A 217 -9.44 -6.65 3.84
CA LEU A 217 -9.10 -7.81 3.00
C LEU A 217 -8.25 -7.43 1.78
N SER A 218 -8.37 -6.20 1.27
CA SER A 218 -7.51 -5.73 0.17
C SER A 218 -6.08 -5.50 0.62
N LEU A 219 -5.89 -4.99 1.85
CA LEU A 219 -4.58 -4.83 2.49
C LEU A 219 -3.93 -6.18 2.80
N GLU A 220 -4.64 -7.08 3.49
CA GLU A 220 -4.14 -8.42 3.85
C GLU A 220 -3.67 -9.24 2.64
N ARG A 221 -4.32 -9.05 1.50
CA ARG A 221 -4.01 -9.78 0.26
C ARG A 221 -2.99 -9.07 -0.62
N GLY A 222 -2.44 -7.93 -0.19
CA GLY A 222 -1.50 -7.14 -0.99
C GLY A 222 -2.11 -6.58 -2.28
N LYS A 223 -3.44 -6.40 -2.34
CA LYS A 223 -4.16 -5.89 -3.53
C LYS A 223 -4.26 -4.37 -3.58
N PHE A 224 -3.82 -3.71 -2.52
CA PHE A 224 -3.80 -2.27 -2.38
C PHE A 224 -2.41 -1.85 -1.90
N SER A 225 -1.79 -1.01 -2.71
CA SER A 225 -0.56 -0.32 -2.36
C SER A 225 -0.93 1.09 -1.86
N PHE A 226 -0.22 1.59 -0.87
CA PHE A 226 -0.59 2.85 -0.22
C PHE A 226 0.64 3.71 0.14
N PRO A 227 0.48 5.03 0.26
CA PRO A 227 1.57 5.90 0.69
C PRO A 227 1.88 5.69 2.17
N ALA A 228 3.17 5.55 2.48
CA ALA A 228 3.69 5.48 3.84
C ALA A 228 5.15 5.99 3.88
N GLN A 229 5.67 6.19 5.08
CA GLN A 229 7.06 6.54 5.31
C GLN A 229 7.83 5.39 5.91
N ILE A 230 9.08 5.22 5.46
CA ILE A 230 9.96 4.13 5.89
C ILE A 230 11.19 4.72 6.58
N TYR A 231 11.41 4.31 7.83
CA TYR A 231 12.59 4.65 8.62
C TYR A 231 13.85 3.96 8.10
N ASN A 232 14.99 4.62 8.34
CA ASN A 232 16.33 4.19 7.97
C ASN A 232 16.38 3.79 6.50
N ARG A 233 16.36 4.79 5.61
CA ARG A 233 16.53 4.58 4.18
C ARG A 233 17.76 3.70 3.91
N GLU A 234 17.63 2.76 2.97
CA GLU A 234 18.70 1.82 2.60
C GLU A 234 19.22 1.03 3.82
N ASN A 235 18.32 0.65 4.72
CA ASN A 235 18.60 -0.09 5.95
C ASN A 235 19.62 0.60 6.88
N GLY A 236 19.65 1.93 6.88
CA GLY A 236 20.53 2.70 7.77
C GLY A 236 21.98 2.73 7.30
N HIS A 237 22.22 2.68 5.99
CA HIS A 237 23.53 3.04 5.44
C HIS A 237 23.99 4.40 5.99
N VAL A 238 25.29 4.59 6.21
CA VAL A 238 25.89 5.72 6.96
C VAL A 238 25.32 7.10 6.63
N GLY A 239 25.05 7.37 5.35
CA GLY A 239 24.50 8.65 4.88
C GLY A 239 22.99 8.86 5.09
N PHE A 240 22.26 7.82 5.52
CA PHE A 240 20.80 7.78 5.61
C PHE A 240 20.28 7.33 6.98
N MET A 241 21.14 7.23 7.98
CA MET A 241 20.74 6.90 9.34
C MET A 241 19.80 7.94 9.92
N LEU A 242 18.82 7.48 10.70
CA LEU A 242 17.81 8.34 11.31
C LEU A 242 17.11 9.24 10.29
N SER A 243 16.97 8.73 9.07
CA SER A 243 16.17 9.35 8.02
C SER A 243 14.93 8.52 7.72
N CYS A 244 13.91 9.14 7.12
CA CYS A 244 12.81 8.42 6.51
C CYS A 244 12.45 9.01 5.15
N TYR A 245 11.88 8.17 4.28
CA TYR A 245 11.50 8.56 2.93
C TYR A 245 10.08 8.09 2.60
N ASP A 246 9.42 8.81 1.70
CA ASP A 246 8.09 8.46 1.21
C ASP A 246 8.17 7.33 0.18
N ALA A 247 7.29 6.34 0.32
CA ALA A 247 7.18 5.24 -0.62
C ALA A 247 5.74 4.73 -0.74
N GLU A 248 5.48 4.07 -1.86
CA GLU A 248 4.26 3.28 -2.05
C GLU A 248 4.52 1.86 -1.57
N VAL A 249 3.84 1.43 -0.50
CA VAL A 249 4.07 0.13 0.14
C VAL A 249 2.97 -0.86 -0.16
N THR A 250 3.35 -2.14 -0.31
CA THR A 250 2.44 -3.27 -0.49
C THR A 250 2.73 -4.31 0.57
N TYR A 251 1.70 -4.78 1.27
CA TYR A 251 1.85 -5.83 2.28
C TYR A 251 1.89 -7.23 1.66
N ASN A 252 2.75 -8.09 2.19
CA ASN A 252 2.83 -9.51 1.88
C ASN A 252 2.49 -10.35 3.12
N SER A 253 1.33 -11.00 3.10
CA SER A 253 0.89 -11.85 4.21
C SER A 253 1.67 -13.16 4.36
N GLY A 254 2.39 -13.61 3.32
CA GLY A 254 3.18 -14.84 3.40
C GLY A 254 4.45 -14.69 4.25
N THR A 255 5.03 -13.48 4.26
CA THR A 255 6.26 -13.17 5.01
C THR A 255 6.02 -12.22 6.18
N ASP A 256 4.82 -11.66 6.32
CA ASP A 256 4.48 -10.59 7.27
C ASP A 256 5.40 -9.35 7.12
N THR A 257 5.69 -8.99 5.87
CA THR A 257 6.56 -7.85 5.52
C THR A 257 5.96 -7.00 4.42
N PHE A 258 6.57 -5.85 4.18
CA PHE A 258 6.21 -4.91 3.13
C PHE A 258 7.25 -4.89 2.00
N ILE A 259 6.76 -4.55 0.82
CA ILE A 259 7.55 -4.19 -0.36
C ILE A 259 7.29 -2.70 -0.61
N ALA A 260 8.35 -1.90 -0.62
CA ALA A 260 8.27 -0.48 -0.89
C ALA A 260 8.74 -0.16 -2.30
N ARG A 261 8.00 0.71 -2.98
CA ARG A 261 8.34 1.25 -4.29
C ARG A 261 8.50 2.77 -4.17
N TYR A 262 9.65 3.28 -4.58
CA TYR A 262 9.94 4.72 -4.57
C TYR A 262 10.76 5.11 -5.80
N SER A 263 10.69 6.37 -6.20
CA SER A 263 11.33 6.85 -7.44
C SER A 263 12.14 8.12 -7.20
N PRO A 264 13.39 8.03 -6.71
CA PRO A 264 14.17 9.19 -6.29
C PRO A 264 14.69 10.06 -7.45
N HIS A 265 14.44 9.68 -8.71
CA HIS A 265 14.74 10.47 -9.91
C HIS A 265 14.02 9.85 -11.13
N GLY A 266 12.74 9.51 -11.01
CA GLY A 266 12.00 8.75 -12.03
C GLY A 266 12.45 7.28 -12.22
N ARG A 267 13.62 6.88 -11.72
CA ARG A 267 14.05 5.49 -11.63
C ARG A 267 13.31 4.80 -10.49
N GLN A 268 12.49 3.82 -10.83
CA GLN A 268 11.80 3.01 -9.84
C GLN A 268 12.79 2.12 -9.08
N MET A 269 12.81 2.27 -7.77
CA MET A 269 13.55 1.45 -6.82
C MET A 269 12.57 0.65 -5.97
N THR A 270 12.98 -0.55 -5.59
CA THR A 270 12.20 -1.43 -4.72
C THR A 270 13.05 -1.83 -3.53
N GLU A 271 12.47 -1.75 -2.33
CA GLU A 271 13.04 -2.30 -1.11
C GLU A 271 12.09 -3.38 -0.58
N ASP A 272 12.60 -4.60 -0.44
CA ASP A 272 11.83 -5.76 0.02
C ASP A 272 12.06 -6.03 1.51
N SER A 273 11.21 -6.86 2.10
CA SER A 273 11.34 -7.36 3.48
C SER A 273 11.32 -6.26 4.54
N ILE A 274 10.55 -5.20 4.32
CA ILE A 274 10.39 -4.12 5.30
C ILE A 274 9.48 -4.59 6.43
N SER A 275 9.95 -4.44 7.66
CA SER A 275 9.23 -4.81 8.86
C SER A 275 8.27 -3.71 9.35
N TRP A 276 7.30 -4.09 10.17
CA TRP A 276 6.30 -3.18 10.74
C TRP A 276 6.88 -2.06 11.60
N ASP A 277 8.04 -2.27 12.24
CA ASP A 277 8.70 -1.28 13.09
C ASP A 277 9.34 -0.13 12.31
N ARG A 278 9.69 -0.36 11.04
CA ARG A 278 10.24 0.64 10.12
C ARG A 278 9.18 1.46 9.41
N LEU A 279 7.92 1.05 9.45
CA LEU A 279 6.83 1.73 8.74
C LEU A 279 6.10 2.73 9.66
N ARG A 280 5.74 3.88 9.10
CA ARG A 280 4.83 4.85 9.74
C ARG A 280 3.90 5.49 8.73
N ALA A 281 2.74 5.97 9.20
CA ALA A 281 1.94 6.90 8.42
C ALA A 281 2.69 8.22 8.23
N ALA A 282 2.55 8.87 7.07
CA ALA A 282 3.12 10.19 6.85
C ALA A 282 2.56 11.19 7.88
N PRO A 283 3.41 11.89 8.66
CA PRO A 283 2.94 12.79 9.70
C PRO A 283 2.37 14.09 9.14
N VAL A 284 2.77 14.45 7.91
CA VAL A 284 2.34 15.65 7.20
C VAL A 284 1.86 15.28 5.80
N ASN A 285 0.93 16.07 5.26
CA ASN A 285 0.41 15.89 3.90
C ASN A 285 1.20 16.67 2.84
N THR A 286 2.42 17.10 3.15
CA THR A 286 3.29 17.84 2.22
C THR A 286 3.79 16.88 1.13
N PRO A 287 3.66 17.21 -0.16
CA PRO A 287 4.23 16.42 -1.24
C PRO A 287 5.74 16.27 -1.14
N ALA A 288 6.28 15.14 -1.60
CA ALA A 288 7.70 14.80 -1.45
C ALA A 288 8.68 15.79 -2.12
N TYR A 289 8.26 16.58 -3.11
CA TYR A 289 9.08 17.59 -3.79
C TYR A 289 8.86 19.02 -3.30
N GLU A 290 7.92 19.21 -2.37
CA GLU A 290 7.57 20.52 -1.83
C GLU A 290 8.18 20.70 -0.45
N LEU A 291 8.68 21.92 -0.22
CA LEU A 291 9.21 22.32 1.07
C LEU A 291 8.06 22.43 2.07
N HIS A 292 8.19 21.75 3.20
CA HIS A 292 7.25 21.84 4.30
C HIS A 292 7.30 23.23 4.94
N VAL A 293 6.12 23.81 5.16
CA VAL A 293 5.98 25.12 5.81
C VAL A 293 6.11 24.95 7.32
N SER A 294 7.29 25.28 7.84
CA SER A 294 7.64 25.18 9.26
C SER A 294 6.85 26.18 10.11
N ASP A 295 5.86 25.71 10.88
CA ASP A 295 5.07 26.53 11.81
C ASP A 295 5.70 26.65 13.21
N CYS A 296 6.62 25.76 13.55
CA CYS A 296 7.20 25.61 14.88
C CYS A 296 8.48 26.44 15.13
N LEU A 297 8.99 27.16 14.14
CA LEU A 297 10.33 27.78 14.20
C LEU A 297 10.51 28.75 15.37
N ASN A 298 9.48 29.49 15.75
CA ASN A 298 9.55 30.43 16.87
C ASN A 298 9.54 29.72 18.25
N ASP A 299 9.03 28.50 18.29
CA ASP A 299 8.88 27.72 19.52
C ASP A 299 10.06 26.79 19.80
N LEU A 300 11.01 26.70 18.86
CA LEU A 300 12.21 25.86 18.99
C LEU A 300 13.12 26.38 20.11
N ARG A 301 13.45 25.49 21.04
CA ARG A 301 14.37 25.68 22.17
C ARG A 301 15.43 24.59 22.16
N PRO A 302 16.64 24.86 22.68
CA PRO A 302 17.65 23.82 22.85
C PRO A 302 17.08 22.59 23.60
N GLY A 303 17.40 21.40 23.11
CA GLY A 303 16.86 20.12 23.60
C GLY A 303 15.58 19.66 22.91
N ASP A 304 14.89 20.51 22.15
CA ASP A 304 13.71 20.08 21.39
C ASP A 304 14.08 19.07 20.29
N HIS A 305 13.23 18.06 20.11
CA HIS A 305 13.38 17.07 19.05
C HIS A 305 12.68 17.53 17.77
N ILE A 306 13.34 17.32 16.62
CA ILE A 306 12.83 17.80 15.32
C ILE A 306 13.03 16.78 14.22
N GLU A 307 12.26 16.95 13.15
CA GLU A 307 12.53 16.39 11.84
C GLU A 307 12.77 17.53 10.86
N ILE A 308 13.79 17.40 10.02
CA ILE A 308 14.10 18.36 8.95
C ILE A 308 14.08 17.68 7.59
N GLN A 309 13.49 18.34 6.59
CA GLN A 309 13.55 17.92 5.21
C GLN A 309 14.94 18.14 4.63
N TRP A 310 15.47 17.11 3.96
CA TRP A 310 16.75 17.17 3.24
C TRP A 310 16.62 16.48 1.88
N ARG A 311 17.24 17.03 0.84
CA ARG A 311 17.41 16.39 -0.47
C ARG A 311 18.81 16.65 -1.01
N ARG A 312 19.31 15.74 -1.86
CA ARG A 312 20.63 15.89 -2.48
C ARG A 312 20.67 17.03 -3.50
N ASN A 313 19.66 17.11 -4.37
CA ASN A 313 19.50 18.16 -5.36
C ASN A 313 18.00 18.32 -5.67
N LYS A 314 17.64 19.28 -6.54
CA LYS A 314 16.24 19.61 -6.86
C LYS A 314 15.48 18.52 -7.62
N GLU A 315 16.18 17.55 -8.19
CA GLU A 315 15.61 16.41 -8.91
C GLU A 315 15.24 15.25 -7.97
N PHE A 316 15.74 15.27 -6.72
CA PHE A 316 15.40 14.28 -5.70
C PHE A 316 14.28 14.79 -4.80
N PRO A 317 13.38 13.90 -4.34
CA PRO A 317 12.42 14.24 -3.30
C PRO A 317 13.14 14.50 -1.97
N TYR A 318 12.51 15.26 -1.09
CA TYR A 318 12.92 15.36 0.29
C TYR A 318 12.71 14.04 1.03
N GLY A 319 13.69 13.66 1.84
CA GLY A 319 13.47 12.79 2.99
C GLY A 319 13.44 13.62 4.27
N TRP A 320 13.16 12.98 5.40
CA TRP A 320 13.15 13.62 6.71
C TRP A 320 14.26 13.05 7.57
N TRP A 321 15.05 13.90 8.21
CA TRP A 321 16.11 13.52 9.14
C TRP A 321 15.74 13.95 10.55
N TYR A 322 15.94 13.05 11.49
CA TYR A 322 15.79 13.35 12.90
C TYR A 322 17.00 14.10 13.44
N GLY A 323 16.75 15.12 14.25
CA GLY A 323 17.77 15.89 14.95
C GLY A 323 17.25 16.46 16.26
N VAL A 324 18.12 17.21 16.94
CA VAL A 324 17.82 17.92 18.19
C VAL A 324 18.24 19.37 18.03
N VAL A 325 17.49 20.31 18.61
CA VAL A 325 17.91 21.71 18.64
C VAL A 325 19.10 21.86 19.58
N GLY A 326 20.22 22.33 19.05
CA GLY A 326 21.45 22.58 19.80
C GLY A 326 21.49 23.96 20.45
N HIS A 327 22.55 24.18 21.23
CA HIS A 327 22.91 25.50 21.74
C HIS A 327 23.76 26.27 20.71
N LEU A 328 23.71 27.60 20.78
CA LEU A 328 24.65 28.45 20.04
C LEU A 328 26.05 28.31 20.63
N GLU A 329 27.10 28.46 19.82
CA GLU A 329 28.50 28.27 20.23
C GLU A 329 28.91 29.08 21.46
N PHE A 330 28.37 30.31 21.60
CA PHE A 330 28.63 31.20 22.72
C PHE A 330 27.77 30.94 23.96
N CYS A 331 26.88 29.94 23.93
CA CYS A 331 26.04 29.56 25.05
C CYS A 331 26.66 28.39 25.81
N ASN A 332 26.86 28.56 27.10
CA ASN A 332 27.41 27.55 28.00
C ASN A 332 26.41 26.46 28.42
N GLY A 333 25.22 26.39 27.81
CA GLY A 333 24.21 25.38 28.10
C GLY A 333 23.50 25.50 29.46
N VAL A 334 23.79 26.53 30.26
CA VAL A 334 23.18 26.69 31.60
C VAL A 334 21.73 27.14 31.46
N GLU A 335 20.77 26.31 31.88
CA GLU A 335 19.32 26.48 31.64
C GLU A 335 18.80 27.88 31.99
N HIS A 336 19.18 28.43 33.15
CA HIS A 336 18.67 29.73 33.63
C HIS A 336 19.26 30.95 32.92
N HIS A 337 20.34 30.79 32.14
CA HIS A 337 20.98 31.86 31.38
C HIS A 337 20.90 31.66 29.86
N CYS A 338 20.32 30.55 29.41
CA CYS A 338 20.18 30.25 27.99
C CYS A 338 19.20 31.23 27.31
N ARG A 339 19.72 32.01 26.36
CA ARG A 339 18.94 32.93 25.51
C ARG A 339 18.90 32.50 24.04
N CYS A 340 19.30 31.27 23.72
CA CYS A 340 19.31 30.76 22.34
C CYS A 340 17.93 30.79 21.67
N HIS A 341 16.85 30.61 22.44
CA HIS A 341 15.47 30.71 21.93
C HIS A 341 15.09 32.11 21.42
N LYS A 342 15.82 33.16 21.82
CA LYS A 342 15.58 34.54 21.38
C LYS A 342 16.41 34.92 20.15
N ASN A 343 17.36 34.09 19.77
CA ASN A 343 18.19 34.36 18.59
C ASN A 343 17.44 33.91 17.33
N ASP A 344 17.63 34.66 16.25
CA ASP A 344 17.07 34.33 14.94
C ASP A 344 17.75 33.08 14.34
N THR A 345 18.99 32.80 14.72
CA THR A 345 19.71 31.59 14.32
C THR A 345 19.42 30.44 15.27
N VAL A 346 19.06 29.28 14.71
CA VAL A 346 18.86 28.02 15.43
C VAL A 346 19.88 27.01 14.94
N ILE A 347 20.59 26.39 15.89
CA ILE A 347 21.50 25.27 15.60
C ILE A 347 20.71 23.98 15.67
N LEU A 348 20.85 23.13 14.67
CA LEU A 348 20.32 21.77 14.67
C LEU A 348 21.51 20.80 14.76
N GLU A 349 21.40 19.86 15.68
CA GLU A 349 22.43 18.87 15.99
C GLU A 349 21.94 17.46 15.66
N PHE A 350 22.80 16.72 14.96
CA PHE A 350 22.62 15.36 14.53
C PHE A 350 23.61 14.46 15.27
N ASN A 351 23.22 14.09 16.50
CA ASN A 351 24.06 13.35 17.45
C ASN A 351 24.47 11.93 17.00
N GLN A 352 23.92 11.43 15.89
CA GLN A 352 24.37 10.21 15.24
C GLN A 352 25.75 10.34 14.57
N TYR A 353 26.20 11.56 14.30
CA TYR A 353 27.51 11.84 13.69
C TYR A 353 28.55 12.30 14.72
N ALA A 354 29.82 11.95 14.49
CA ALA A 354 30.94 12.32 15.34
C ALA A 354 31.10 13.85 15.46
N PRO A 355 31.64 14.36 16.59
CA PRO A 355 31.82 15.81 16.82
C PRO A 355 32.53 16.59 15.71
N GLY A 356 33.44 15.94 14.96
CA GLY A 356 34.17 16.54 13.85
C GLY A 356 33.51 16.41 12.48
N SER A 357 32.36 15.74 12.39
CA SER A 357 31.69 15.50 11.12
C SER A 357 30.97 16.76 10.63
N ARG A 358 31.13 17.10 9.35
CA ARG A 358 30.40 18.21 8.72
C ARG A 358 28.87 18.04 8.76
N TRP A 359 28.39 16.80 8.91
CA TRP A 359 26.97 16.47 8.94
C TRP A 359 26.35 16.61 10.33
N ARG A 360 27.16 16.86 11.36
CA ARG A 360 26.69 16.93 12.75
C ARG A 360 25.87 18.18 13.03
N TYR A 361 26.23 19.31 12.44
CA TYR A 361 25.60 20.59 12.72
C TYR A 361 25.09 21.23 11.45
N THR A 362 23.89 21.79 11.53
CA THR A 362 23.39 22.72 10.52
C THR A 362 22.69 23.89 11.19
N THR A 363 22.47 24.97 10.44
CA THR A 363 21.88 26.21 10.96
C THR A 363 20.66 26.58 10.15
N VAL A 364 19.65 27.11 10.82
CA VAL A 364 18.46 27.65 10.16
C VAL A 364 18.07 28.99 10.77
N ASN A 365 17.47 29.86 9.95
CA ASN A 365 16.97 31.16 10.39
C ASN A 365 15.46 31.12 10.70
N ARG A 366 15.03 31.70 11.83
CA ARG A 366 13.61 31.78 12.23
C ARG A 366 12.78 32.76 11.39
N LYS A 367 13.35 33.90 11.00
CA LYS A 367 12.61 35.02 10.38
C LYS A 367 12.53 34.91 8.85
N ASN A 368 13.64 34.53 8.21
CA ASN A 368 13.76 34.45 6.76
C ASN A 368 13.92 33.00 6.29
N HIS A 369 13.18 32.09 6.93
CA HIS A 369 13.29 30.66 6.67
C HIS A 369 12.91 30.31 5.23
N ARG A 370 13.81 29.62 4.56
CA ARG A 370 13.65 29.09 3.20
C ARG A 370 14.48 27.81 3.08
N GLU A 371 14.42 27.19 1.90
CA GLU A 371 15.41 26.17 1.56
C GLU A 371 16.82 26.79 1.58
N GLU A 372 17.71 26.17 2.33
CA GLU A 372 19.13 26.49 2.49
C GLU A 372 19.97 25.29 2.01
N GLY A 373 21.28 25.50 1.85
CA GLY A 373 22.21 24.48 1.36
C GLY A 373 22.62 24.65 -0.11
N ASP A 374 23.39 23.68 -0.60
CA ASP A 374 24.03 23.70 -1.92
C ASP A 374 24.13 22.28 -2.54
N GLU A 375 24.82 22.15 -3.66
CA GLU A 375 24.98 20.84 -4.32
C GLU A 375 25.97 19.90 -3.62
N VAL A 376 26.80 20.42 -2.70
CA VAL A 376 27.85 19.66 -2.01
C VAL A 376 27.28 19.01 -0.74
N ASP A 377 26.53 19.78 0.05
CA ASP A 377 25.93 19.34 1.31
C ASP A 377 24.43 19.01 1.14
N GLY A 378 23.85 19.30 -0.02
CA GLY A 378 22.44 19.13 -0.28
C GLY A 378 21.60 20.29 0.27
N PHE A 379 20.31 20.24 -0.05
CA PHE A 379 19.35 21.27 0.30
C PHE A 379 18.45 20.82 1.44
N TYR A 380 18.25 21.69 2.42
CA TYR A 380 17.41 21.43 3.58
C TYR A 380 16.55 22.65 3.93
N GLY A 381 15.47 22.45 4.68
CA GLY A 381 14.68 23.58 5.12
C GLY A 381 13.49 23.20 5.97
N GLY A 382 12.50 22.47 5.44
CA GLY A 382 11.24 22.23 6.15
C GLY A 382 11.44 21.54 7.49
N ILE A 383 11.02 22.17 8.60
CA ILE A 383 11.19 21.68 9.98
C ILE A 383 9.84 21.37 10.60
N ARG A 384 9.79 20.22 11.26
CA ARG A 384 8.70 19.80 12.14
C ARG A 384 9.23 19.55 13.54
N LYS A 385 8.61 20.15 14.55
CA LYS A 385 8.89 19.83 15.96
C LYS A 385 8.15 18.55 16.37
N LEU A 386 8.85 17.67 17.09
CA LEU A 386 8.30 16.46 17.67
C LEU A 386 7.85 16.73 19.10
N TYR A 387 6.55 16.62 19.35
CA TYR A 387 5.96 16.83 20.68
C TYR A 387 5.66 15.53 21.43
N LYS A 388 5.39 14.44 20.70
CA LYS A 388 4.95 13.18 21.28
C LYS A 388 6.15 12.30 21.61
N GLU A 389 6.25 11.86 22.86
CA GLU A 389 7.32 10.95 23.30
C GLU A 389 7.32 9.62 22.52
N ASP A 390 6.14 9.17 22.05
CA ASP A 390 6.04 7.97 21.22
C ASP A 390 6.80 8.12 19.88
N GLU A 391 6.74 9.28 19.24
CA GLU A 391 7.46 9.57 17.99
C GLU A 391 8.97 9.65 18.24
N ILE A 392 9.36 10.32 19.34
CA ILE A 392 10.77 10.43 19.75
C ILE A 392 11.34 9.05 20.08
N SER A 393 10.59 8.24 20.83
CA SER A 393 10.94 6.85 21.17
C SER A 393 10.99 5.94 19.96
N MET A 394 10.24 6.24 18.89
CA MET A 394 10.40 5.53 17.62
C MET A 394 11.76 5.82 16.98
N TRP A 395 12.18 7.09 16.94
CA TRP A 395 13.51 7.44 16.41
C TRP A 395 14.64 6.86 17.26
N LYS A 396 14.53 6.93 18.58
CA LYS A 396 15.52 6.35 19.52
C LYS A 396 15.69 4.83 19.35
N ARG A 397 14.65 4.10 18.92
CA ARG A 397 14.77 2.66 18.61
C ARG A 397 15.61 2.36 17.37
N HIS A 398 15.67 3.32 16.45
CA HIS A 398 16.44 3.24 15.21
C HIS A 398 17.85 3.82 15.37
N TRP A 399 18.25 4.18 16.60
CA TRP A 399 19.55 4.78 16.90
C TRP A 399 20.69 3.82 16.58
N PRO A 400 21.78 4.29 15.93
CA PRO A 400 22.91 3.42 15.63
C PRO A 400 23.63 2.97 16.90
N SER A 401 24.14 1.74 16.90
CA SER A 401 24.91 1.19 18.02
C SER A 401 26.31 1.81 18.18
N GLN A 402 26.79 2.54 17.16
CA GLN A 402 28.10 3.19 17.13
C GLN A 402 27.95 4.61 16.56
N VAL A 403 28.71 5.56 17.11
CA VAL A 403 28.82 6.92 16.57
C VAL A 403 29.68 6.85 15.30
N LEU A 404 29.19 7.41 14.19
CA LEU A 404 29.88 7.32 12.91
C LEU A 404 30.82 8.51 12.69
N GLU A 405 31.99 8.23 12.11
CA GLU A 405 33.01 9.21 11.72
C GLU A 405 32.58 10.11 10.55
#